data_AF-A0A949Z9A0-F1
#
_entry.id   AF-A0A949Z9A0-F1
#
_cell.length_a   1.000
_cell.length_b   1.000
_cell.length_c   1.000
_cell.angle_alpha   90.00
_cell.angle_beta   90.00
_cell.angle_gamma   90.00
#
_symmetry.space_group_name_H-M   'P 1'
#
loop_
_entity.id
_entity.type
_entity.pdbx_description
1 polymer ?
#
loop_
_entity_poly.entity_id
_entity_poly.type
_entity_poly.pdbx_seq_one_letter_code
_entity_poly.pdbx_strand_id
1 'polypeptide(L)'
;SSPIILYDYPEIAPESPGELFDGTEIDEILSLRVLTMTDQEKWEMSQTDEHAREILHRTEALSEEDFWRMHGTTRGKEFSSEDFFNPNTRLQTVSVKGTHLRVGHRVRIRPKGRADVMDLALAGKIALIESIEQDAENRIYLALVLEEDPGKDLGMLRQPGHRFFYGANEVEPLTDDH
;
A
#
# COMPACT_ATOMS: atom_id res chain seq x y z
N SER A 1 -5.54 10.59 -5.06
CA SER A 1 -5.48 9.15 -5.41
C SER A 1 -4.09 8.62 -5.08
N SER A 2 -3.91 8.06 -3.90
CA SER A 2 -2.68 7.35 -3.54
C SER A 2 -2.48 6.16 -4.50
N PRO A 3 -1.38 6.09 -5.27
CA PRO A 3 -1.11 4.95 -6.13
C PRO A 3 -0.89 3.71 -5.27
N ILE A 4 -1.60 2.62 -5.58
CA ILE A 4 -1.26 1.29 -5.09
C ILE A 4 -0.25 0.75 -6.09
N ILE A 5 1.00 0.57 -5.64
CA ILE A 5 2.10 0.06 -6.45
C ILE A 5 2.21 -1.43 -6.18
N LEU A 6 2.02 -2.25 -7.22
CA LEU A 6 2.17 -3.70 -7.17
C LEU A 6 3.57 -4.08 -7.67
N TYR A 7 4.11 -5.20 -7.19
CA TYR A 7 5.41 -5.70 -7.64
C TYR A 7 5.33 -6.18 -9.09
N ASP A 8 6.42 -6.03 -9.85
CA ASP A 8 6.51 -6.49 -11.24
C ASP A 8 6.41 -8.03 -11.38
N TYR A 9 6.58 -8.77 -10.28
CA TYR A 9 6.49 -10.23 -10.20
C TYR A 9 5.57 -10.64 -9.04
N PRO A 10 4.25 -10.71 -9.28
CA PRO A 10 3.31 -11.18 -8.26
C PRO A 10 3.59 -12.65 -7.90
N GLU A 11 3.71 -12.94 -6.61
CA GLU A 11 3.88 -14.29 -6.06
C GLU A 11 2.68 -14.63 -5.16
N ILE A 12 2.28 -15.91 -5.15
CA ILE A 12 1.23 -16.40 -4.23
C ILE A 12 1.80 -16.43 -2.81
N ALA A 13 1.04 -15.91 -1.85
CA ALA A 13 1.45 -15.90 -0.46
C ALA A 13 1.63 -17.34 0.08
N PRO A 14 2.70 -17.65 0.85
CA PRO A 14 2.93 -18.98 1.41
C PRO A 14 1.85 -19.42 2.44
N GLU A 15 0.98 -18.51 2.84
CA GLU A 15 -0.21 -18.76 3.65
C GLU A 15 -1.37 -19.37 2.86
N SER A 16 -1.37 -19.21 1.53
CA SER A 16 -2.36 -19.83 0.67
C SER A 16 -2.13 -21.36 0.63
N PRO A 17 -3.16 -22.18 0.86
CA PRO A 17 -3.06 -23.63 0.79
C PRO A 17 -2.92 -24.16 -0.65
N GLY A 18 -2.97 -23.31 -1.67
CA GLY A 18 -2.71 -23.65 -3.07
C GLY A 18 -3.40 -22.71 -4.05
N GLU A 19 -3.10 -22.85 -5.35
CA GLU A 19 -3.60 -21.89 -6.36
C GLU A 19 -5.13 -21.95 -6.53
N LEU A 20 -5.81 -20.81 -6.40
CA LEU A 20 -7.20 -20.61 -6.84
C LEU A 20 -7.29 -20.04 -8.27
N PHE A 21 -6.15 -19.95 -8.98
CA PHE A 21 -6.04 -19.35 -10.31
C PHE A 21 -6.52 -17.88 -10.38
N ASP A 22 -6.49 -17.16 -9.26
CA ASP A 22 -6.92 -15.77 -9.15
C ASP A 22 -5.80 -14.76 -9.44
N GLY A 23 -4.56 -15.23 -9.58
CA GLY A 23 -3.42 -14.45 -10.04
C GLY A 23 -2.96 -13.35 -9.07
N THR A 24 -3.54 -13.25 -7.85
CA THR A 24 -3.03 -12.57 -6.64
C THR A 24 -4.14 -12.39 -5.58
N GLU A 25 -3.92 -12.99 -4.40
CA GLU A 25 -4.53 -12.75 -3.08
C GLU A 25 -5.99 -12.24 -3.02
N ILE A 26 -6.98 -13.13 -3.27
CA ILE A 26 -8.35 -13.03 -2.71
C ILE A 26 -8.85 -14.40 -2.20
N ASP A 27 -7.94 -15.32 -1.85
CA ASP A 27 -8.27 -16.74 -1.60
C ASP A 27 -9.34 -17.00 -0.54
N GLU A 28 -9.29 -16.23 0.55
CA GLU A 28 -10.25 -16.37 1.65
C GLU A 28 -11.67 -16.03 1.20
N ILE A 29 -11.84 -14.88 0.51
CA ILE A 29 -13.15 -14.42 0.05
C ILE A 29 -13.71 -15.35 -1.03
N LEU A 30 -12.85 -15.86 -1.91
CA LEU A 30 -13.27 -16.83 -2.93
C LEU A 30 -13.73 -18.15 -2.28
N SER A 31 -12.97 -18.64 -1.31
CA SER A 31 -13.33 -19.85 -0.54
C SER A 31 -14.66 -19.66 0.21
N LEU A 32 -14.86 -18.52 0.87
CA LEU A 32 -16.12 -18.20 1.55
C LEU A 32 -17.31 -18.15 0.59
N ARG A 33 -17.14 -17.59 -0.61
CA ARG A 33 -18.21 -17.57 -1.62
C ARG A 33 -18.58 -18.96 -2.10
N VAL A 34 -17.59 -19.81 -2.38
CA VAL A 34 -17.83 -21.20 -2.77
C VAL A 34 -18.56 -21.97 -1.65
N LEU A 35 -18.21 -21.73 -0.38
CA LEU A 35 -18.92 -22.34 0.75
C LEU A 35 -20.38 -21.87 0.89
N THR A 36 -20.72 -20.67 0.41
CA THR A 36 -22.09 -20.16 0.41
C THR A 36 -22.93 -20.60 -0.79
N MET A 37 -22.34 -21.29 -1.78
CA MET A 37 -23.08 -21.83 -2.92
C MET A 37 -24.04 -22.93 -2.49
N THR A 38 -25.18 -23.00 -3.16
CA THR A 38 -26.15 -24.09 -3.00
C THR A 38 -25.57 -25.42 -3.54
N ASP A 39 -26.13 -26.54 -3.08
CA ASP A 39 -25.72 -27.88 -3.56
C ASP A 39 -25.86 -28.02 -5.09
N GLN A 40 -26.87 -27.36 -5.68
CA GLN A 40 -27.07 -27.34 -7.13
C GLN A 40 -25.95 -26.59 -7.85
N GLU A 41 -25.58 -25.40 -7.36
CA GLU A 41 -24.51 -24.60 -7.96
C GLU A 41 -23.14 -25.30 -7.80
N LYS A 42 -22.90 -25.98 -6.68
CA LYS A 42 -21.70 -26.81 -6.48
C LYS A 42 -21.67 -28.00 -7.43
N TRP A 43 -22.81 -28.65 -7.67
CA TRP A 43 -22.91 -29.71 -8.65
C TRP A 43 -22.57 -29.20 -10.05
N GLU A 44 -23.16 -28.08 -10.48
CA GLU A 44 -22.88 -27.46 -11.79
C GLU A 44 -21.39 -27.09 -11.94
N MET A 45 -20.79 -26.50 -10.90
CA MET A 45 -19.36 -26.20 -10.85
C MET A 45 -18.50 -27.46 -11.02
N SER A 46 -18.84 -28.56 -10.35
CA SER A 46 -18.11 -29.84 -10.46
C SER A 46 -18.15 -30.46 -11.85
N GLN A 47 -19.17 -30.13 -12.65
CA GLN A 47 -19.36 -30.65 -14.00
C GLN A 47 -18.71 -29.76 -15.08
N THR A 48 -18.19 -28.59 -14.71
CA THR A 48 -17.66 -27.61 -15.67
C THR A 48 -16.29 -28.07 -16.22
N ASP A 49 -15.32 -28.27 -15.33
CA ASP A 49 -13.98 -28.77 -15.69
C ASP A 49 -13.22 -29.33 -14.47
N GLU A 50 -12.06 -29.94 -14.72
CA GLU A 50 -11.22 -30.56 -13.70
C GLU A 50 -10.73 -29.57 -12.64
N HIS A 51 -10.35 -28.35 -13.03
CA HIS A 51 -9.83 -27.34 -12.12
C HIS A 51 -10.94 -26.81 -11.21
N ALA A 52 -12.13 -26.56 -11.76
CA ALA A 52 -13.30 -26.17 -10.98
C ALA A 52 -13.65 -27.24 -9.93
N ARG A 53 -13.55 -28.52 -10.30
CA ARG A 53 -13.77 -29.65 -9.39
C ARG A 53 -12.71 -29.71 -8.28
N GLU A 54 -11.44 -29.50 -8.61
CA GLU A 54 -10.35 -29.46 -7.64
C GLU A 54 -10.45 -28.27 -6.68
N ILE A 55 -10.90 -27.09 -7.15
CA ILE A 55 -11.18 -25.92 -6.29
C ILE A 55 -12.28 -26.26 -5.30
N LEU A 56 -13.42 -26.78 -5.76
CA LEU A 56 -14.54 -27.15 -4.90
C LEU A 56 -14.12 -28.14 -3.82
N HIS A 57 -13.43 -29.22 -4.21
CA HIS A 57 -12.97 -30.24 -3.26
C HIS A 57 -11.97 -29.67 -2.24
N ARG A 58 -11.05 -28.80 -2.66
CA ARG A 58 -10.11 -28.14 -1.75
C ARG A 58 -10.84 -27.22 -0.78
N THR A 59 -11.75 -26.38 -1.26
CA THR A 59 -12.50 -25.44 -0.42
C THR A 59 -13.35 -26.17 0.62
N GLU A 60 -13.98 -27.30 0.27
CA GLU A 60 -14.77 -28.10 1.22
C GLU A 60 -13.90 -28.87 2.23
N ALA A 61 -12.62 -29.08 1.93
CA ALA A 61 -11.67 -29.74 2.80
C ALA A 61 -10.86 -28.77 3.71
N LEU A 62 -11.06 -27.46 3.56
CA LEU A 62 -10.36 -26.46 4.38
C LEU A 62 -10.75 -26.59 5.85
N SER A 63 -9.75 -26.70 6.73
CA SER A 63 -9.96 -26.66 8.17
C SER A 63 -10.10 -25.21 8.67
N GLU A 64 -10.62 -25.02 9.89
CA GLU A 64 -10.62 -23.70 10.53
C GLU A 64 -9.21 -23.11 10.60
N GLU A 65 -8.19 -23.91 10.88
CA GLU A 65 -6.78 -23.48 10.92
C GLU A 65 -6.29 -22.96 9.57
N ASP A 66 -6.71 -23.58 8.47
CA ASP A 66 -6.38 -23.13 7.11
C ASP A 66 -7.06 -21.78 6.81
N PHE A 67 -8.31 -21.59 7.24
CA PHE A 67 -8.99 -20.29 7.17
C PHE A 67 -8.26 -19.21 7.97
N TRP A 68 -7.83 -19.53 9.19
CA TRP A 68 -7.09 -18.59 10.03
C TRP A 68 -5.76 -18.15 9.41
N ARG A 69 -5.09 -19.03 8.66
CA ARG A 69 -3.85 -18.67 7.94
C ARG A 69 -4.11 -17.73 6.77
N MET A 70 -5.26 -17.86 6.09
CA MET A 70 -5.61 -17.04 4.93
C MET A 70 -5.99 -15.59 5.28
N HIS A 71 -6.33 -15.27 6.53
CA HIS A 71 -6.63 -13.91 7.00
C HIS A 71 -5.47 -12.89 6.86
N GLY A 72 -4.31 -13.34 6.35
CA GLY A 72 -3.11 -12.53 6.21
C GLY A 72 -2.37 -12.42 7.54
N THR A 73 -1.07 -12.68 7.51
CA THR A 73 -0.20 -12.36 8.65
C THR A 73 0.62 -11.12 8.33
N THR A 74 0.56 -10.12 9.22
CA THR A 74 1.54 -9.04 9.24
C THR A 74 2.86 -9.64 9.72
N ARG A 75 3.59 -10.26 8.79
CA ARG A 75 5.00 -10.55 9.03
C ARG A 75 5.69 -9.21 9.14
N GLY A 76 6.47 -9.04 10.22
CA GLY A 76 7.48 -8.00 10.32
C GLY A 76 8.58 -8.23 9.29
N LYS A 77 8.24 -8.33 8.01
CA LYS A 77 9.15 -7.89 6.98
C LYS A 77 9.16 -6.38 7.15
N GLU A 78 10.31 -5.89 7.58
CA GLU A 78 10.74 -4.53 7.34
C GLU A 78 10.70 -4.31 5.82
N PHE A 79 9.50 -4.18 5.25
CA PHE A 79 9.29 -3.41 4.06
C PHE A 79 9.51 -1.97 4.51
N SER A 80 10.76 -1.63 4.78
CA SER A 80 11.12 -0.24 4.84
C SER A 80 10.76 0.27 3.44
N SER A 81 10.03 1.37 3.36
CA SER A 81 9.79 2.00 2.05
C SER A 81 11.09 2.38 1.33
N GLU A 82 12.26 2.18 1.96
CA GLU A 82 13.57 2.34 1.35
C GLU A 82 13.76 1.44 0.14
N ASP A 83 13.30 0.18 0.18
CA ASP A 83 13.47 -0.75 -0.95
C ASP A 83 12.47 -0.50 -2.10
N PHE A 84 11.38 0.21 -1.82
CA PHE A 84 10.35 0.54 -2.82
C PHE A 84 10.76 1.66 -3.77
N PHE A 85 11.56 2.63 -3.31
CA PHE A 85 11.84 3.84 -4.09
C PHE A 85 13.29 4.00 -4.56
N ASN A 86 14.29 3.32 -3.99
CA ASN A 86 15.58 3.17 -4.70
C ASN A 86 16.63 2.26 -4.01
N PRO A 87 17.30 1.36 -4.76
CA PRO A 87 18.53 0.71 -4.32
C PRO A 87 19.80 1.57 -4.44
N ASN A 88 19.83 2.76 -5.08
CA ASN A 88 21.14 3.42 -5.34
C ASN A 88 21.29 4.95 -5.22
N THR A 89 20.27 5.80 -5.04
CA THR A 89 20.54 7.23 -4.74
C THR A 89 19.37 7.91 -4.02
N ARG A 90 19.57 8.30 -2.75
CA ARG A 90 18.63 9.18 -2.04
C ARG A 90 18.85 10.63 -2.45
N LEU A 91 17.82 11.28 -3.00
CA LEU A 91 17.86 12.72 -3.22
C LEU A 91 17.87 13.43 -1.86
N GLN A 92 18.84 14.33 -1.65
CA GLN A 92 18.91 15.11 -0.41
C GLN A 92 18.20 16.46 -0.52
N THR A 93 17.86 16.90 -1.73
CA THR A 93 17.29 18.23 -1.97
C THR A 93 16.40 18.22 -3.20
N VAL A 94 15.27 18.92 -3.12
CA VAL A 94 14.39 19.23 -4.26
C VAL A 94 14.14 20.74 -4.31
N SER A 95 14.00 21.30 -5.50
CA SER A 95 13.59 22.70 -5.65
C SER A 95 12.08 22.78 -5.87
N VAL A 96 11.37 23.46 -4.95
CA VAL A 96 9.93 23.70 -5.04
C VAL A 96 9.68 25.20 -5.03
N LYS A 97 9.00 25.72 -6.07
CA LYS A 97 8.70 27.15 -6.23
C LYS A 97 9.92 28.08 -6.05
N GLY A 98 11.12 27.60 -6.40
CA GLY A 98 12.37 28.36 -6.24
C GLY A 98 13.04 28.24 -4.87
N THR A 99 12.44 27.50 -3.92
CA THR A 99 13.02 27.21 -2.60
C THR A 99 13.61 25.80 -2.59
N HIS A 100 14.84 25.66 -2.10
CA HIS A 100 15.46 24.36 -1.89
C HIS A 100 14.91 23.72 -0.62
N LEU A 101 14.15 22.65 -0.78
CA LEU A 101 13.64 21.82 0.30
C LEU A 101 14.57 20.64 0.55
N ARG A 102 14.78 20.34 1.83
CA ARG A 102 15.60 19.22 2.31
C ARG A 102 14.81 18.41 3.32
N VAL A 103 15.28 17.19 3.60
CA VAL A 103 14.80 16.40 4.73
C VAL A 103 14.88 17.24 6.01
N GLY A 104 13.80 17.22 6.80
CA GLY A 104 13.61 18.02 8.01
C GLY A 104 12.96 19.39 7.79
N HIS A 105 12.84 19.89 6.56
CA HIS A 105 12.12 21.14 6.30
C HIS A 105 10.62 20.96 6.50
N ARG A 106 9.96 22.05 6.88
CA ARG A 106 8.51 22.13 7.01
C ARG A 106 7.88 22.56 5.70
N VAL A 107 6.80 21.89 5.34
CA VAL A 107 6.00 22.20 4.16
C VAL A 107 4.53 22.22 4.50
N ARG A 108 3.76 22.99 3.74
CA ARG A 108 2.30 22.97 3.78
C ARG A 108 1.77 22.09 2.65
N ILE A 109 0.92 21.13 2.99
CA ILE A 109 0.30 20.22 2.02
C ILE A 109 -0.79 20.97 1.25
N ARG A 110 -0.72 20.93 -0.09
CA ARG A 110 -1.66 21.57 -1.03
C ARG A 110 -1.94 20.60 -2.20
N PRO A 111 -2.81 19.59 -1.99
CA PRO A 111 -3.13 18.61 -3.00
C PRO A 111 -3.73 19.30 -4.24
N LYS A 112 -3.34 18.89 -5.44
CA LYS A 112 -3.83 19.48 -6.71
C LYS A 112 -4.64 18.52 -7.57
N GLY A 113 -4.65 17.22 -7.24
CA GLY A 113 -5.33 16.17 -7.99
C GLY A 113 -6.77 15.85 -7.52
N ARG A 114 -7.37 14.79 -8.10
CA ARG A 114 -8.64 14.19 -7.63
C ARG A 114 -8.46 13.75 -6.17
N ALA A 115 -8.95 14.59 -5.28
CA ALA A 115 -8.82 14.43 -3.84
C ALA A 115 -9.51 13.15 -3.38
N ASP A 116 -8.73 12.24 -2.80
CA ASP A 116 -9.30 11.22 -1.91
C ASP A 116 -9.70 11.87 -0.57
N VAL A 117 -10.40 11.13 0.29
CA VAL A 117 -10.86 11.64 1.60
C VAL A 117 -9.68 12.12 2.44
N MET A 118 -8.50 11.51 2.28
CA MET A 118 -7.29 11.90 2.99
C MET A 118 -6.77 13.25 2.51
N ASP A 119 -6.73 13.50 1.20
CA ASP A 119 -6.32 14.80 0.65
C ASP A 119 -7.14 15.97 1.22
N LEU A 120 -8.46 15.78 1.39
CA LEU A 120 -9.32 16.79 2.00
C LEU A 120 -8.98 17.05 3.47
N ALA A 121 -8.64 16.00 4.22
CA ALA A 121 -8.29 16.11 5.63
C ALA A 121 -6.90 16.74 5.85
N LEU A 122 -5.97 16.50 4.93
CA LEU A 122 -4.58 16.93 5.04
C LEU A 122 -4.30 18.28 4.35
N ALA A 123 -5.22 18.76 3.50
CA ALA A 123 -5.09 20.06 2.85
C ALA A 123 -4.86 21.19 3.86
N GLY A 124 -3.77 21.94 3.66
CA GLY A 124 -3.38 23.07 4.50
C GLY A 124 -2.62 22.71 5.78
N LYS A 125 -2.48 21.42 6.11
CA LYS A 125 -1.69 20.97 7.26
C LYS A 125 -0.20 21.17 7.03
N ILE A 126 0.53 21.33 8.14
CA ILE A 126 1.99 21.42 8.17
C ILE A 126 2.56 20.03 8.39
N ALA A 127 3.54 19.68 7.56
CA ALA A 127 4.25 18.42 7.64
C ALA A 127 5.74 18.62 7.51
N LEU A 128 6.51 17.68 8.06
CA LEU A 128 7.95 17.61 7.93
C LEU A 128 8.29 16.64 6.81
N ILE A 129 9.30 17.01 6.02
CA ILE A 129 9.86 16.11 5.02
C ILE A 129 10.71 15.07 5.75
N GLU A 130 10.26 13.82 5.77
CA GLU A 130 11.05 12.70 6.31
C GLU A 130 12.05 12.20 5.26
N SER A 131 11.64 12.11 4.01
CA SER A 131 12.50 11.68 2.91
C SER A 131 12.03 12.25 1.57
N ILE A 132 12.95 12.26 0.61
CA ILE A 132 12.71 12.67 -0.77
C ILE A 132 12.99 11.44 -1.64
N GLU A 133 11.96 11.01 -2.36
CA GLU A 133 11.94 9.79 -3.14
C GLU A 133 11.76 10.11 -4.61
N GLN A 134 12.28 9.23 -5.48
CA GLN A 134 12.20 9.36 -6.93
C GLN A 134 11.74 8.03 -7.51
N ASP A 135 10.67 8.05 -8.33
CA ASP A 135 10.19 6.85 -9.03
C ASP A 135 11.06 6.49 -10.25
N ALA A 136 10.76 5.36 -10.89
CA ALA A 136 11.45 4.89 -12.09
C ALA A 136 11.30 5.87 -13.28
N GLU A 137 10.22 6.67 -13.30
CA GLU A 137 9.93 7.72 -14.27
C GLU A 137 10.57 9.08 -13.94
N ASN A 138 11.46 9.15 -12.94
CA ASN A 138 12.14 10.36 -12.46
C ASN A 138 11.20 11.44 -11.87
N ARG A 139 10.02 11.07 -11.39
CA ARG A 139 9.13 11.97 -10.64
C ARG A 139 9.54 11.98 -9.17
N ILE A 140 9.50 13.16 -8.58
CA ILE A 140 9.91 13.37 -7.19
C ILE A 140 8.69 13.38 -6.28
N TYR A 141 8.74 12.55 -5.24
CA TYR A 141 7.77 12.51 -4.16
C TYR A 141 8.44 12.88 -2.84
N LEU A 142 7.69 13.57 -2.00
CA LEU A 142 8.07 13.91 -0.64
C LEU A 142 7.30 13.02 0.31
N ALA A 143 8.01 12.25 1.13
CA ALA A 143 7.42 11.53 2.25
C ALA A 143 7.24 12.52 3.40
N LEU A 144 5.99 12.79 3.76
CA LEU A 144 5.61 13.80 4.74
C LEU A 144 5.05 13.14 6.00
N VAL A 145 5.51 13.62 7.16
CA VAL A 145 4.95 13.30 8.47
C VAL A 145 4.29 14.55 9.03
N LEU A 146 2.99 14.48 9.36
CA LEU A 146 2.27 15.64 9.86
C LEU A 146 2.83 16.04 11.22
N GLU A 147 2.95 17.34 11.46
CA GLU A 147 3.46 17.83 12.74
C GLU A 147 2.49 17.55 13.90
N GLU A 148 1.18 17.49 13.58
CA GLU A 148 0.09 17.21 14.52
C GLU A 148 -0.31 15.72 14.59
N ASP A 149 0.40 14.81 13.88
CA ASP A 149 0.06 13.37 13.93
C ASP A 149 0.36 12.81 15.33
N PRO A 150 -0.63 12.26 16.07
CA PRO A 150 -0.36 11.56 17.34
C PRO A 150 0.58 10.37 17.16
N GLY A 151 0.70 9.81 15.95
CA GLY A 151 1.65 8.79 15.54
C GLY A 151 2.90 9.32 14.85
N LYS A 152 3.26 10.61 15.00
CA LYS A 152 4.45 11.21 14.38
C LYS A 152 5.73 10.39 14.60
N ASP A 153 5.91 9.85 15.80
CA ASP A 153 7.08 9.00 16.12
C ASP A 153 7.08 7.71 15.29
N LEU A 154 5.91 7.13 15.03
CA LEU A 154 5.74 5.98 14.14
C LEU A 154 6.05 6.35 12.68
N GLY A 155 5.63 7.55 12.25
CA GLY A 155 5.98 8.09 10.93
C GLY A 155 7.49 8.30 10.75
N MET A 156 8.17 8.80 11.78
CA MET A 156 9.64 8.97 11.79
C MET A 156 10.37 7.61 11.87
N LEU A 157 9.78 6.62 12.53
CA LEU A 157 10.22 5.21 12.51
C LEU A 157 9.80 4.47 11.24
N ARG A 158 9.22 5.17 10.27
CA ARG A 158 8.83 4.66 8.94
C ARG A 158 7.78 3.55 8.98
N GLN A 159 7.01 3.45 10.05
CA GLN A 159 5.88 2.55 10.12
C GLN A 159 4.79 2.97 9.12
N PRO A 160 4.10 2.00 8.48
CA PRO A 160 3.03 2.29 7.53
C PRO A 160 1.87 3.04 8.21
N GLY A 161 1.16 3.87 7.43
CA GLY A 161 -0.01 4.62 7.88
C GLY A 161 0.27 6.02 8.46
N HIS A 162 1.55 6.36 8.73
CA HIS A 162 1.96 7.65 9.30
C HIS A 162 2.89 8.47 8.38
N ARG A 163 2.99 8.07 7.12
CA ARG A 163 3.73 8.78 6.07
C ARG A 163 2.83 8.99 4.87
N PHE A 164 2.79 10.22 4.39
CA PHE A 164 1.97 10.63 3.26
C PHE A 164 2.87 11.12 2.11
N PHE A 165 2.64 10.61 0.91
CA PHE A 165 3.47 10.91 -0.25
C PHE A 165 2.80 11.96 -1.11
N TYR A 166 3.48 13.09 -1.30
CA TYR A 166 2.98 14.19 -2.12
C TYR A 166 4.01 14.60 -3.17
N GLY A 167 3.53 14.99 -4.35
CA GLY A 167 4.41 15.53 -5.38
C GLY A 167 5.04 16.87 -4.97
N ALA A 168 6.22 17.17 -5.49
CA ALA A 168 6.90 18.45 -5.28
C ALA A 168 6.03 19.67 -5.65
N ASN A 169 5.08 19.50 -6.58
CA ASN A 169 4.12 20.53 -7.01
C ASN A 169 2.88 20.65 -6.09
N GLU A 170 2.67 19.70 -5.17
CA GLU A 170 1.54 19.61 -4.23
C GLU A 170 1.91 20.03 -2.82
N VAL A 171 3.12 20.56 -2.64
CA VAL A 171 3.56 21.14 -1.39
C VAL A 171 3.94 22.61 -1.58
N GLU A 172 3.83 23.37 -0.51
CA GLU A 172 4.32 24.74 -0.47
C GLU A 172 5.41 24.83 0.61
N PRO A 173 6.61 25.33 0.28
CA PRO A 173 7.65 25.57 1.28
C PRO A 173 7.12 26.56 2.30
N LEU A 174 7.31 26.25 3.58
CA LEU A 174 7.20 27.24 4.63
C LEU A 174 8.57 27.90 4.72
N THR A 175 8.69 29.13 4.22
CA THR A 175 9.84 29.97 4.55
C THR A 175 9.80 30.19 6.05
N ASP A 176 10.74 29.59 6.77
CA ASP A 176 11.02 29.96 8.15
C ASP A 176 11.53 31.41 8.11
N ASP A 177 10.62 32.37 8.21
CA ASP A 177 10.96 33.62 8.88
C ASP A 177 11.08 33.25 10.36
N HIS A 178 12.29 32.92 10.81
CA HIS A 178 12.89 33.26 12.11
C HIS A 178 14.23 32.56 12.36
#